data_AF-A0A2N2EZ02-F1
#
_entry.id   AF-A0A2N2EZ02-F1
#
_cell.length_a   1.000
_cell.length_b   1.000
_cell.length_c   1.000
_cell.angle_alpha   90.00
_cell.angle_beta   90.00
_cell.angle_gamma   90.00
#
_symmetry.space_group_name_H-M   'P 1'
#
loop_
_entity.id
_entity.type
_entity.pdbx_description
1 polymer ?
#
loop_
_entity_poly.entity_id
_entity_poly.type
_entity_poly.pdbx_seq_one_letter_code
_entity_poly.pdbx_strand_id
1 'polypeptide(L)'
;MNITEKIKSIFDKIIPTAPEESDKDYWVYLAGNVVLTLFFINIFFWLLWTLIVYKGGIFIKIIPALRALFTSKTIADFGYEGYPFEMGVFDGWPENIVALAFTLIFIELCRRVYLKTLRRDSAPAGKDSNG
;
A
#
# COMPACT_ATOMS: atom_id res chain seq x y z
N MET A 1 -6.58 -15.98 -48.49
CA MET A 1 -6.85 -15.37 -47.18
C MET A 1 -6.34 -13.94 -47.21
N ASN A 2 -7.25 -12.97 -47.12
CA ASN A 2 -6.94 -11.55 -47.35
C ASN A 2 -6.26 -10.94 -46.10
N ILE A 3 -5.40 -9.92 -46.27
CA ILE A 3 -4.64 -9.32 -45.15
C ILE A 3 -5.57 -8.83 -44.03
N THR A 4 -6.73 -8.34 -44.42
CA THR A 4 -7.81 -7.89 -43.53
C THR A 4 -8.35 -9.01 -42.62
N GLU A 5 -8.47 -10.24 -43.13
CA GLU A 5 -8.94 -11.38 -42.33
C GLU A 5 -7.87 -11.85 -41.33
N LYS A 6 -6.60 -11.76 -41.72
CA LYS A 6 -5.47 -12.12 -40.85
C LYS A 6 -5.31 -11.13 -39.70
N ILE A 7 -5.49 -9.83 -39.96
CA ILE A 7 -5.49 -8.78 -38.92
C ILE A 7 -6.66 -8.99 -37.97
N LYS A 8 -7.86 -9.28 -38.48
CA LYS A 8 -9.04 -9.56 -37.65
C LYS A 8 -8.83 -10.77 -36.75
N SER A 9 -8.31 -11.87 -37.30
CA SER A 9 -7.96 -13.08 -36.54
C SER A 9 -6.93 -12.84 -35.44
N ILE A 10 -5.95 -11.96 -35.66
CA ILE A 10 -4.95 -11.60 -34.65
C ILE A 10 -5.60 -10.74 -33.56
N PHE A 11 -6.43 -9.77 -33.95
CA PHE A 11 -7.16 -8.92 -33.01
C PHE A 11 -8.13 -9.72 -32.14
N ASP A 12 -8.90 -10.65 -32.71
CA ASP A 12 -9.83 -11.52 -31.97
C ASP A 12 -9.11 -12.50 -31.03
N LYS A 13 -7.81 -12.73 -31.25
CA LYS A 13 -6.97 -13.60 -30.41
C LYS A 13 -6.23 -12.85 -29.30
N ILE A 14 -5.95 -11.56 -29.52
CA ILE A 14 -5.29 -10.67 -28.55
C ILE A 14 -6.32 -10.00 -27.64
N ILE A 15 -7.46 -9.62 -28.19
CA ILE A 15 -8.61 -9.10 -27.46
C ILE A 15 -9.53 -10.30 -27.23
N PRO A 16 -9.53 -10.92 -26.04
CA PRO A 16 -10.53 -11.92 -25.75
C PRO A 16 -11.90 -11.30 -26.02
N THR A 17 -12.68 -11.91 -26.90
CA THR A 17 -14.04 -11.46 -27.18
C THR A 17 -14.78 -11.37 -25.85
N ALA A 18 -15.35 -10.19 -25.58
CA ALA A 18 -16.03 -9.89 -24.32
C ALA A 18 -17.04 -11.01 -23.99
N PRO A 19 -17.08 -11.49 -22.74
CA PRO A 19 -17.91 -12.62 -22.36
C PRO A 19 -19.41 -12.33 -22.58
N GLU A 20 -20.04 -13.11 -23.46
CA GLU A 20 -21.47 -12.96 -23.78
C GLU A 20 -22.36 -13.03 -22.51
N GLU A 21 -23.16 -11.98 -22.33
CA GLU A 21 -24.39 -11.85 -21.52
C GLU A 21 -24.33 -11.78 -19.97
N SER A 22 -23.17 -11.92 -19.31
CA SER A 22 -22.98 -11.44 -17.90
C SER A 22 -22.03 -10.25 -17.76
N ASP A 23 -21.79 -9.56 -18.88
CA ASP A 23 -20.74 -8.55 -19.04
C ASP A 23 -20.84 -7.35 -18.10
N LYS A 24 -22.06 -6.90 -17.73
CA LYS A 24 -22.22 -5.74 -16.84
C LYS A 24 -21.55 -5.98 -15.48
N ASP A 25 -21.68 -7.17 -14.93
CA ASP A 25 -21.09 -7.50 -13.63
C ASP A 25 -19.57 -7.57 -13.71
N TYR A 26 -19.03 -8.06 -14.84
CA TYR A 26 -17.59 -8.06 -15.11
C TYR A 26 -17.03 -6.64 -15.20
N TRP A 27 -17.66 -5.75 -15.98
CA TRP A 27 -17.20 -4.36 -16.13
C TRP A 27 -17.31 -3.57 -14.82
N VAL A 28 -18.37 -3.79 -14.04
CA VAL A 28 -18.53 -3.18 -12.71
C VAL A 28 -17.46 -3.69 -11.75
N TYR A 29 -17.19 -5.00 -11.74
CA TYR A 29 -16.11 -5.59 -10.95
C TYR A 29 -14.74 -5.03 -11.34
N LEU A 30 -14.43 -4.97 -12.64
CA LEU A 30 -13.17 -4.45 -13.14
C LEU A 30 -12.98 -2.96 -12.77
N ALA A 31 -13.99 -2.13 -13.03
CA ALA A 31 -13.97 -0.71 -12.69
C ALA A 31 -13.80 -0.50 -11.17
N GLY A 32 -14.52 -1.28 -10.36
CA GLY A 32 -14.38 -1.27 -8.91
C GLY A 32 -12.96 -1.59 -8.45
N ASN A 33 -12.34 -2.63 -9.02
CA ASN A 33 -10.96 -3.00 -8.68
C ASN A 33 -9.95 -1.92 -9.12
N VAL A 34 -10.13 -1.30 -10.29
CA VAL A 34 -9.26 -0.21 -10.76
C VAL A 34 -9.33 0.98 -9.80
N VAL A 35 -10.55 1.41 -9.45
CA VAL A 35 -10.76 2.54 -8.53
C VAL A 35 -10.18 2.23 -7.15
N LEU A 36 -10.45 1.03 -6.62
CA LEU A 36 -9.94 0.61 -5.33
C LEU A 36 -8.40 0.55 -5.31
N THR A 37 -7.81 0.05 -6.39
CA THR A 37 -6.34 -0.02 -6.56
C THR A 37 -5.73 1.37 -6.55
N LEU A 38 -6.26 2.30 -7.35
CA LEU A 38 -5.77 3.69 -7.38
C LEU A 38 -5.92 4.39 -6.03
N PHE A 39 -7.04 4.15 -5.35
CA PHE A 39 -7.29 4.69 -4.01
C PHE A 39 -6.23 4.20 -3.00
N PHE A 40 -5.95 2.90 -2.94
CA PHE A 40 -4.93 2.35 -2.04
C PHE A 40 -3.52 2.76 -2.41
N ILE A 41 -3.18 2.83 -3.70
CA ILE A 41 -1.88 3.34 -4.16
C ILE A 41 -1.69 4.78 -3.69
N ASN A 42 -2.71 5.63 -3.81
CA ASN A 42 -2.64 7.01 -3.35
C ASN A 42 -2.43 7.10 -1.82
N ILE A 43 -3.18 6.32 -1.04
CA ILE A 43 -2.96 6.26 0.43
C ILE A 43 -1.52 5.83 0.74
N PHE A 44 -1.03 4.80 0.06
CA PHE A 44 0.31 4.26 0.29
C PHE A 44 1.39 5.28 -0.09
N PHE A 45 1.21 5.99 -1.20
CA PHE A 45 2.09 7.07 -1.62
C PHE A 45 2.19 8.14 -0.53
N TRP A 46 1.06 8.63 0.00
CA TRP A 46 1.07 9.67 1.03
C TRP A 46 1.64 9.19 2.37
N LEU A 47 1.37 7.94 2.76
CA LEU A 47 1.98 7.36 3.97
C LEU A 47 3.49 7.24 3.85
N LEU A 48 3.98 6.69 2.73
CA LEU A 48 5.42 6.58 2.50
C LEU A 48 6.10 7.93 2.33
N TRP A 49 5.47 8.86 1.62
CA TRP A 49 5.99 10.22 1.46
C TRP A 49 6.07 10.93 2.81
N THR A 50 5.04 10.80 3.64
CA THR A 50 5.06 11.33 5.01
C THR A 50 6.14 10.68 5.85
N LEU A 51 6.37 9.37 5.69
CA LEU A 51 7.38 8.66 6.47
C LEU A 51 8.82 8.98 6.04
N ILE A 52 9.06 9.15 4.73
CA ILE A 52 10.41 9.19 4.14
C ILE A 52 10.85 10.62 3.79
N VAL A 53 9.91 11.50 3.43
CA VAL A 53 10.22 12.81 2.83
C VAL A 53 9.75 13.98 3.72
N TYR A 54 8.53 13.90 4.26
CA TYR A 54 7.95 15.01 5.03
C TYR A 54 8.84 15.40 6.21
N LYS A 55 9.17 16.70 6.28
CA LYS A 55 10.05 17.31 7.29
C LYS A 55 11.36 16.54 7.48
N GLY A 56 11.95 16.09 6.35
CA GLY A 56 13.21 15.35 6.32
C GLY A 56 13.11 13.86 6.61
N GLY A 57 11.90 13.33 6.84
CA GLY A 57 11.64 11.91 7.00
C GLY A 57 12.11 11.31 8.32
N ILE A 58 11.86 10.01 8.50
CA ILE A 58 12.19 9.29 9.73
C ILE A 58 13.68 8.96 9.84
N PHE A 59 14.37 8.70 8.71
CA PHE A 59 15.75 8.20 8.72
C PHE A 59 16.74 9.17 9.37
N ILE A 60 16.59 10.47 9.11
CA ILE A 60 17.46 11.48 9.70
C ILE A 60 17.25 11.62 11.22
N LYS A 61 16.09 11.17 11.72
CA LYS A 61 15.65 11.32 13.11
C LYS A 61 16.00 10.13 13.98
N ILE A 62 16.24 8.95 13.39
CA ILE A 62 16.58 7.71 14.13
C ILE A 62 17.88 7.88 14.94
N ILE A 63 18.96 8.36 14.32
CA ILE A 63 20.25 8.50 15.02
C ILE A 63 20.17 9.52 16.17
N PRO A 64 19.62 10.73 15.96
CA PRO A 64 19.34 11.66 17.06
C PRO A 64 18.47 11.07 18.17
N ALA A 65 17.38 10.36 17.82
CA ALA A 65 16.51 9.71 18.81
C ALA A 65 17.27 8.68 19.66
N LEU A 66 18.08 7.83 19.02
CA LEU A 66 18.90 6.84 19.72
C LEU A 66 19.96 7.50 20.61
N ARG A 67 20.59 8.59 20.16
CA ARG A 67 21.53 9.34 20.98
C ARG A 67 20.83 9.99 22.17
N ALA A 68 19.65 10.57 21.98
CA ALA A 68 18.88 11.13 23.09
C ALA A 68 18.44 10.07 24.12
N LEU A 69 18.18 8.84 23.68
CA LEU A 69 17.75 7.74 24.56
C LEU A 69 18.90 7.02 25.28
N PHE A 70 20.04 6.83 24.60
CA PHE A 70 21.14 5.99 25.09
C PHE A 70 22.38 6.75 25.54
N THR A 71 22.42 8.08 25.32
CA THR A 71 23.55 8.92 25.75
C THR A 71 23.05 10.07 26.61
N SER A 72 23.97 10.85 27.17
CA SER A 72 23.65 12.06 27.96
C SER A 72 23.16 13.24 27.11
N LYS A 73 22.94 13.04 25.80
CA LYS A 73 22.43 14.07 24.89
C LYS A 73 20.95 14.30 25.15
N THR A 74 20.56 15.57 25.17
CA THR A 74 19.18 16.01 25.33
C THR A 74 18.55 16.33 23.98
N ILE A 75 17.23 16.47 23.96
CA ILE A 75 16.49 16.88 22.75
C ILE A 75 16.93 18.30 22.30
N ALA A 76 17.34 19.15 23.25
CA ALA A 76 17.88 20.49 22.99
C ALA A 76 19.21 20.46 22.21
N ASP A 77 20.05 19.43 22.40
CA ASP A 77 21.27 19.25 21.61
C ASP A 77 21.00 19.02 20.11
N PHE A 78 19.76 18.74 19.73
CA PHE A 78 19.30 18.52 18.36
C PHE A 78 18.43 19.67 17.83
N GLY A 79 18.50 20.84 18.45
CA GLY A 79 17.84 22.07 17.99
C GLY A 79 16.42 22.26 18.51
N TYR A 80 16.04 21.60 19.61
CA TYR A 80 14.78 21.87 20.30
C TYR A 80 14.92 23.11 21.20
N GLU A 81 14.24 24.20 20.85
CA GLU A 81 14.35 25.48 21.58
C GLU A 81 13.29 25.66 22.69
N GLY A 82 12.52 24.62 22.99
CA GLY A 82 11.47 24.67 24.03
C GLY A 82 10.09 25.02 23.50
N TYR A 83 9.96 25.42 22.23
CA TYR A 83 8.69 25.74 21.59
C TYR A 83 8.22 24.62 20.66
N PRO A 84 6.90 24.34 20.59
CA PRO A 84 6.35 23.25 19.78
C PRO A 84 6.54 23.44 18.27
N PHE A 85 6.89 24.64 17.81
CA PHE A 85 7.13 24.96 16.41
C PHE A 85 8.63 24.86 16.03
N GLU A 86 9.50 24.77 17.02
CA GLU A 86 10.96 24.76 16.88
C GLU A 86 11.51 23.45 17.42
N MET A 87 11.06 22.36 16.81
CA MET A 87 11.45 21.01 17.22
C MET A 87 12.80 20.54 16.66
N GLY A 88 13.53 21.42 15.97
CA GLY A 88 14.81 21.12 15.35
C GLY A 88 14.74 19.90 14.45
N VAL A 89 15.65 18.95 14.65
CA VAL A 89 15.69 17.70 13.87
C VAL A 89 14.45 16.82 14.08
N PHE A 90 13.70 17.00 15.18
CA PHE A 90 12.49 16.22 15.47
C PHE A 90 11.21 16.83 14.88
N ASP A 91 11.31 17.86 14.05
CA ASP A 91 10.13 18.42 13.40
C ASP A 91 9.42 17.38 12.51
N GLY A 92 8.11 17.21 12.70
CA GLY A 92 7.31 16.21 12.00
C GLY A 92 7.38 14.79 12.58
N TRP A 93 8.01 14.60 13.74
CA TRP A 93 8.15 13.30 14.39
C TRP A 93 6.80 12.61 14.67
N PRO A 94 5.76 13.29 15.20
CA PRO A 94 4.44 12.69 15.37
C PRO A 94 3.85 12.18 14.05
N GLU A 95 3.93 12.98 12.99
CA GLU A 95 3.42 12.61 11.66
C GLU A 95 4.18 11.41 11.07
N ASN A 96 5.51 11.37 11.22
CA ASN A 96 6.31 10.21 10.81
C ASN A 96 5.90 8.95 11.59
N ILE A 97 5.68 9.03 12.90
CA ILE A 97 5.26 7.90 13.74
C ILE A 97 3.86 7.40 13.34
N VAL A 98 2.92 8.33 13.15
CA VAL A 98 1.55 7.99 12.73
C VAL A 98 1.56 7.33 11.35
N ALA A 99 2.34 7.87 10.41
CA ALA A 99 2.52 7.27 9.09
C ALA A 99 3.13 5.86 9.16
N LEU A 100 4.12 5.65 10.05
CA LEU A 100 4.71 4.33 10.29
C LEU A 100 3.66 3.35 10.82
N ALA A 101 2.89 3.75 11.84
CA ALA A 101 1.87 2.91 12.45
C ALA A 101 0.79 2.48 11.43
N PHE A 102 0.27 3.42 10.63
CA PHE A 102 -0.70 3.10 9.58
C PHE A 102 -0.11 2.20 8.49
N THR A 103 1.15 2.42 8.11
CA THR A 103 1.85 1.57 7.14
C THR A 103 1.96 0.13 7.66
N LEU A 104 2.35 -0.06 8.91
CA LEU A 104 2.46 -1.39 9.54
C LEU A 104 1.10 -2.09 9.66
N ILE A 105 0.05 -1.36 10.06
CA ILE A 105 -1.31 -1.89 10.10
C ILE A 105 -1.75 -2.36 8.71
N PHE A 106 -1.50 -1.56 7.68
CA PHE A 106 -1.83 -1.91 6.31
C PHE A 106 -1.09 -3.17 5.84
N ILE A 107 0.22 -3.26 6.09
CA ILE A 107 1.02 -4.45 5.77
C ILE A 107 0.46 -5.69 6.49
N GLU A 108 0.11 -5.56 7.77
CA GLU A 108 -0.48 -6.66 8.55
C GLU A 108 -1.85 -7.10 8.01
N LEU A 109 -2.70 -6.16 7.57
CA LEU A 109 -3.97 -6.47 6.91
C LEU A 109 -3.74 -7.23 5.60
N CYS A 110 -2.83 -6.75 4.75
CA CYS A 110 -2.45 -7.43 3.52
C CYS A 110 -1.93 -8.85 3.79
N ARG A 111 -1.08 -9.02 4.81
CA ARG A 111 -0.57 -10.33 5.23
C ARG A 111 -1.69 -11.27 5.65
N ARG A 112 -2.66 -10.78 6.45
CA ARG A 112 -3.83 -11.57 6.88
C ARG A 112 -4.69 -12.02 5.71
N VAL A 113 -4.95 -11.13 4.77
CA VAL A 113 -5.72 -11.46 3.55
C VAL A 113 -4.96 -12.49 2.73
N TYR A 114 -3.67 -12.28 2.48
CA TYR A 114 -2.83 -13.21 1.72
C TYR A 114 -2.79 -14.62 2.35
N LEU A 115 -2.56 -14.71 3.66
CA LEU A 115 -2.56 -15.99 4.37
C LEU A 115 -3.94 -16.67 4.39
N LYS A 116 -5.03 -15.90 4.43
CA LYS A 116 -6.40 -16.44 4.34
C LYS A 116 -6.66 -17.04 2.97
N THR A 117 -6.23 -16.38 1.90
CA THR A 117 -6.35 -16.90 0.52
C THR A 117 -5.53 -18.18 0.34
N LEU A 118 -4.26 -18.19 0.77
CA LEU A 118 -3.42 -19.39 0.71
C LEU A 118 -4.02 -20.59 1.46
N ARG A 119 -4.61 -20.36 2.64
CA ARG A 119 -5.29 -21.42 3.40
C ARG A 119 -6.53 -21.95 2.69
N ARG A 120 -7.27 -21.10 1.97
CA ARG A 120 -8.44 -21.52 1.19
C ARG A 120 -8.02 -22.42 0.03
N ASP A 121 -6.93 -22.08 -0.64
CA ASP A 121 -6.43 -22.83 -1.80
C ASP A 121 -5.70 -24.14 -1.39
N SER A 122 -5.23 -24.22 -0.14
CA SER A 122 -4.59 -25.42 0.44
C SER A 122 -5.57 -26.39 1.11
N ALA A 123 -6.85 -26.01 1.26
CA ALA A 123 -7.87 -26.90 1.79
C ALA A 123 -8.25 -27.95 0.73
N PRO A 124 -8.24 -29.27 1.05
CA PRO A 124 -8.67 -30.27 0.08
C PRO A 124 -10.13 -30.01 -0.30
N ALA A 125 -10.39 -29.88 -1.60
CA ALA A 125 -11.72 -29.82 -2.18
C ALA A 125 -12.50 -31.08 -1.81
N GLY A 126 -13.27 -31.05 -0.71
CA GLY A 126 -13.90 -32.27 -0.22
C GLY A 126 -14.64 -32.22 1.11
N LYS A 127 -15.06 -31.04 1.61
CA LYS A 127 -15.97 -30.98 2.77
C LYS A 127 -17.08 -29.93 2.62
N ASP A 128 -17.59 -29.82 1.41
CA ASP A 128 -18.67 -28.89 1.04
C ASP A 128 -19.80 -29.69 0.37
N SER A 129 -20.03 -30.92 0.82
CA SER A 129 -21.21 -31.73 0.48
C SER A 129 -21.60 -32.58 1.68
N ASN A 130 -22.30 -31.97 2.63
CA ASN A 130 -23.36 -32.59 3.44
C ASN A 130 -23.88 -31.59 4.49
N GLY A 131 -25.13 -31.20 4.33
CA GLY A 131 -25.89 -30.33 5.22
C GLY A 131 -27.06 -29.71 4.48
#